data_AF-A0A9E9MFS5-F1
#
_entry.id   AF-A0A9E9MFS5-F1
#
_cell.length_a   1.000
_cell.length_b   1.000
_cell.length_c   1.000
_cell.angle_alpha   90.00
_cell.angle_beta   90.00
_cell.angle_gamma   90.00
#
_symmetry.space_group_name_H-M   'P 1'
#
loop_
_entity.id
_entity.type
_entity.pdbx_description
1 polymer ?
#
loop_
_entity_poly.entity_id
_entity_poly.type
_entity_poly.pdbx_seq_one_letter_code
_entity_poly.pdbx_strand_id
1 'polypeptide(L)'
;MGIISEKINAKISSLKADFEINRNVVHQGVKGGLNEQELINLIKDVIPSKYKISRGIIENSKNEQSNETDFFIYDDEILPPYIKQDLAFLPIEATRYIFEVKSTINAGELKSTIKKFAKYRNMGGKAPTVMFSFSSDIDGNELERYKKYDDQFLHAPKITVFCISGKGYYFWNTSKKYLKDVIDKKKFFEDLEFSKDLKINIRDVENFNFEKLTINNIKFSDISFKIHQWIGVVGPTNQVELSLLSGISNTLCRESFGSYLLEEEEVSPKIYSICYEDMWGNFSCSKFSKDGIDFNINDVSYSFSSTQDKTTLLFKFKSCTD
;
A
#
# COMPACT_ATOMS: atom_id res chain seq x y z
N MET A 1 -27.50 8.90 0.53
CA MET A 1 -26.90 7.55 0.48
C MET A 1 -27.83 6.56 -0.19
N GLY A 2 -27.29 5.68 -1.04
CA GLY A 2 -28.05 4.57 -1.63
C GLY A 2 -28.22 3.41 -0.67
N ILE A 3 -29.20 2.52 -0.95
CA ILE A 3 -29.53 1.35 -0.08
C ILE A 3 -28.32 0.48 0.26
N ILE A 4 -27.38 0.29 -0.67
CA ILE A 4 -26.18 -0.52 -0.43
C ILE A 4 -25.29 0.15 0.62
N SER A 5 -24.96 1.43 0.44
CA SER A 5 -24.15 2.19 1.39
C SER A 5 -24.81 2.23 2.78
N GLU A 6 -26.13 2.46 2.86
CA GLU A 6 -26.85 2.45 4.14
C GLU A 6 -26.77 1.08 4.85
N LYS A 7 -26.98 -0.01 4.12
CA LYS A 7 -26.91 -1.37 4.68
C LYS A 7 -25.51 -1.73 5.15
N ILE A 8 -24.48 -1.40 4.38
CA ILE A 8 -23.09 -1.65 4.78
C ILE A 8 -22.70 -0.78 5.97
N ASN A 9 -23.14 0.48 6.01
CA ASN A 9 -22.96 1.35 7.18
C ASN A 9 -23.60 0.77 8.44
N ALA A 10 -24.83 0.26 8.35
CA ALA A 10 -25.49 -0.39 9.48
C ALA A 10 -24.69 -1.62 9.97
N LYS A 11 -24.13 -2.41 9.05
CA LYS A 11 -23.26 -3.56 9.40
C LYS A 11 -21.95 -3.12 10.07
N ILE A 12 -21.33 -2.02 9.64
CA ILE A 12 -20.15 -1.46 10.30
C ILE A 12 -20.50 -0.98 11.72
N SER A 13 -21.65 -0.34 11.90
CA SER A 13 -22.12 0.05 13.24
C SER A 13 -22.36 -1.17 14.14
N SER A 14 -22.93 -2.26 13.60
CA SER A 14 -23.08 -3.53 14.33
C SER A 14 -21.72 -4.09 14.71
N LEU A 15 -20.79 -4.20 13.75
CA LEU A 15 -19.42 -4.69 13.99
C LEU A 15 -18.74 -3.96 15.17
N LYS A 16 -18.89 -2.63 15.24
CA LYS A 16 -18.35 -1.82 16.34
C LYS A 16 -19.06 -2.10 17.68
N ALA A 17 -20.38 -2.23 17.68
CA ALA A 17 -21.15 -2.57 18.88
C ALA A 17 -20.83 -4.00 19.38
N ASP A 18 -20.72 -4.96 18.47
CA ASP A 18 -20.38 -6.35 18.77
C ASP A 18 -18.97 -6.44 19.35
N PHE A 19 -18.01 -5.67 18.84
CA PHE A 19 -16.68 -5.54 19.44
C PHE A 19 -16.72 -5.08 20.90
N GLU A 20 -17.54 -4.08 21.22
CA GLU A 20 -17.72 -3.60 22.60
C GLU A 20 -18.28 -4.69 23.51
N ILE A 21 -19.28 -5.45 23.03
CA ILE A 21 -19.89 -6.56 23.76
C ILE A 21 -18.88 -7.70 23.95
N ASN A 22 -18.11 -8.03 22.92
CA ASN A 22 -17.12 -9.10 22.91
C ASN A 22 -15.98 -8.85 23.91
N ARG A 23 -15.76 -7.62 24.39
CA ARG A 23 -14.80 -7.35 25.47
C ARG A 23 -15.12 -8.10 26.77
N ASN A 24 -16.38 -8.45 26.99
CA ASN A 24 -16.84 -9.22 28.14
C ASN A 24 -16.46 -10.72 28.06
N VAL A 25 -16.02 -11.19 26.88
CA VAL A 25 -15.55 -12.57 26.71
C VAL A 25 -14.20 -12.75 27.42
N VAL A 26 -14.19 -13.62 28.43
CA VAL A 26 -13.01 -13.87 29.29
C VAL A 26 -11.88 -14.55 28.52
N HIS A 27 -12.19 -15.57 27.71
CA HIS A 27 -11.18 -16.35 26.98
C HIS A 27 -10.68 -15.58 25.75
N GLN A 28 -9.39 -15.19 25.76
CA GLN A 28 -8.82 -14.29 24.75
C GLN A 28 -8.93 -14.84 23.31
N GLY A 29 -8.69 -16.14 23.12
CA GLY A 29 -8.79 -16.76 21.79
C GLY A 29 -10.22 -16.78 21.24
N VAL A 30 -11.23 -16.92 22.11
CA VAL A 30 -12.65 -16.91 21.68
C VAL A 30 -13.05 -15.49 21.32
N LYS A 31 -12.64 -14.51 22.14
CA LYS A 31 -12.85 -13.09 21.86
C LYS A 31 -12.23 -12.66 20.51
N GLY A 32 -10.99 -13.06 20.25
CA GLY A 32 -10.30 -12.80 18.97
C GLY A 32 -11.05 -13.41 17.80
N GLY A 33 -11.37 -14.71 17.90
CA GLY A 33 -12.08 -15.45 16.86
C GLY A 33 -13.45 -14.86 16.49
N LEU A 34 -14.21 -14.35 17.47
CA LEU A 34 -15.48 -13.65 17.23
C LEU A 34 -15.25 -12.34 16.44
N ASN A 35 -14.32 -11.50 16.89
CA ASN A 35 -14.01 -10.23 16.23
C ASN A 35 -13.51 -10.44 14.79
N GLU A 36 -12.68 -11.46 14.56
CA GLU A 36 -12.23 -11.86 13.23
C GLU A 36 -13.41 -12.30 12.35
N GLN A 37 -14.34 -13.09 12.90
CA GLN A 37 -15.48 -13.60 12.13
C GLN A 37 -16.42 -12.48 11.69
N GLU A 38 -16.70 -11.51 12.55
CA GLU A 38 -17.53 -10.35 12.18
C GLU A 38 -16.90 -9.52 11.06
N LEU A 39 -15.58 -9.31 11.10
CA LEU A 39 -14.86 -8.63 10.02
C LEU A 39 -14.90 -9.44 8.71
N ILE A 40 -14.72 -10.76 8.78
CA ILE A 40 -14.82 -11.65 7.62
C ILE A 40 -16.20 -11.54 6.95
N ASN A 41 -17.27 -11.57 7.75
CA ASN A 41 -18.63 -11.47 7.25
C ASN A 41 -18.85 -10.14 6.51
N LEU A 42 -18.39 -9.03 7.09
CA LEU A 42 -18.49 -7.71 6.49
C LEU A 42 -17.73 -7.60 5.15
N ILE A 43 -16.49 -8.12 5.09
CA ILE A 43 -15.70 -8.11 3.86
C ILE A 43 -16.36 -8.99 2.79
N LYS A 44 -16.89 -10.16 3.16
CA LYS A 44 -17.52 -11.10 2.23
C LYS A 44 -18.71 -10.49 1.50
N ASP A 45 -19.42 -9.55 2.13
CA ASP A 45 -20.58 -8.87 1.55
C ASP A 45 -20.24 -7.87 0.43
N VAL A 46 -18.97 -7.45 0.31
CA VAL A 46 -18.55 -6.37 -0.61
C VAL A 46 -17.54 -6.80 -1.67
N ILE A 47 -17.01 -8.02 -1.58
CA ILE A 47 -16.06 -8.55 -2.55
C ILE A 47 -16.75 -9.45 -3.59
N PRO A 48 -16.19 -9.58 -4.81
CA PRO A 48 -16.71 -10.53 -5.79
C PRO A 48 -16.75 -11.97 -5.27
N SER A 49 -17.84 -12.69 -5.56
CA SER A 49 -18.07 -14.06 -5.07
C SER A 49 -17.04 -15.10 -5.52
N LYS A 50 -16.27 -14.81 -6.58
CA LYS A 50 -15.15 -15.66 -7.02
C LYS A 50 -13.99 -15.69 -6.00
N TYR A 51 -13.88 -14.66 -5.16
CA TYR A 51 -12.87 -14.64 -4.10
C TYR A 51 -13.42 -15.33 -2.85
N LYS A 52 -12.56 -16.14 -2.24
CA LYS A 52 -12.89 -16.90 -1.04
C LYS A 52 -12.08 -16.38 0.13
N ILE A 53 -12.60 -16.62 1.34
CA ILE A 53 -11.94 -16.26 2.60
C ILE A 53 -11.74 -17.54 3.41
N SER A 54 -10.54 -17.74 3.93
CA SER A 54 -10.22 -18.86 4.83
C SER A 54 -9.16 -18.42 5.84
N ARG A 55 -9.01 -19.23 6.90
CA ARG A 55 -7.93 -19.11 7.88
C ARG A 55 -6.86 -20.15 7.59
N GLY A 56 -5.62 -19.87 8.00
CA GLY A 56 -4.54 -20.85 7.97
C GLY A 56 -3.19 -20.32 7.49
N ILE A 57 -2.46 -21.19 6.80
CA ILE A 57 -1.04 -21.03 6.47
C ILE A 57 -0.88 -20.89 4.96
N ILE A 58 0.06 -20.04 4.54
CA ILE A 58 0.45 -19.88 3.15
C ILE A 58 1.79 -20.56 2.93
N GLU A 59 1.94 -21.28 1.82
CA GLU A 59 3.17 -21.98 1.46
C GLU A 59 3.61 -21.68 0.03
N ASN A 60 4.89 -21.88 -0.27
CA ASN A 60 5.45 -21.71 -1.60
C ASN A 60 6.10 -22.99 -2.12
N SER A 61 6.54 -22.97 -3.39
CA SER A 61 7.20 -24.10 -4.06
C SER A 61 8.54 -24.54 -3.44
N LYS A 62 9.08 -23.78 -2.47
CA LYS A 62 10.29 -24.13 -1.71
C LYS A 62 9.96 -24.80 -0.37
N ASN A 63 8.69 -25.13 -0.12
CA ASN A 63 8.17 -25.65 1.16
C ASN A 63 8.36 -24.69 2.34
N GLU A 64 8.56 -23.40 2.08
CA GLU A 64 8.54 -22.38 3.13
C GLU A 64 7.08 -22.10 3.51
N GLN A 65 6.81 -21.93 4.80
CA GLN A 65 5.47 -21.66 5.32
C GLN A 65 5.41 -20.33 6.06
N SER A 66 4.31 -19.60 5.94
CA SER A 66 4.06 -18.38 6.69
C SER A 66 3.86 -18.69 8.19
N ASN A 67 3.62 -17.67 9.00
CA ASN A 67 2.90 -17.90 10.25
C ASN A 67 1.43 -18.18 9.93
N GLU A 68 0.70 -18.77 10.88
CA GLU A 68 -0.76 -18.77 10.80
C GLU A 68 -1.26 -17.33 10.72
N THR A 69 -2.17 -17.11 9.79
CA THR A 69 -2.81 -15.82 9.52
C THR A 69 -4.23 -15.89 10.05
N ASP A 70 -4.73 -14.77 10.57
CA ASP A 70 -6.09 -14.74 11.13
C ASP A 70 -7.12 -15.03 10.04
N PHE A 71 -6.91 -14.46 8.84
CA PHE A 71 -7.51 -14.95 7.60
C PHE A 71 -6.79 -14.37 6.36
N PHE A 72 -7.11 -14.92 5.20
CA PHE A 72 -6.69 -14.42 3.90
C PHE A 72 -7.84 -14.44 2.90
N ILE A 73 -7.75 -13.57 1.89
CA ILE A 73 -8.61 -13.63 0.69
C ILE A 73 -7.79 -14.33 -0.40
N TYR A 74 -8.40 -15.26 -1.12
CA TYR A 74 -7.74 -16.04 -2.16
C TYR A 74 -8.63 -16.25 -3.38
N ASP A 75 -7.98 -16.69 -4.45
CA ASP A 75 -8.57 -16.96 -5.76
C ASP A 75 -8.32 -18.42 -6.12
N ASP A 76 -9.33 -19.27 -5.92
CA ASP A 76 -9.20 -20.72 -6.10
C ASP A 76 -9.30 -21.16 -7.56
N GLU A 77 -9.65 -20.25 -8.47
CA GLU A 77 -9.51 -20.46 -9.91
C GLU A 77 -8.03 -20.45 -10.34
N ILE A 78 -7.14 -19.79 -9.58
CA ILE A 78 -5.69 -19.91 -9.79
C ILE A 78 -5.17 -21.23 -9.23
N LEU A 79 -5.31 -21.44 -7.92
CA LEU A 79 -4.91 -22.67 -7.24
C LEU A 79 -5.78 -22.89 -6.00
N PRO A 80 -6.31 -24.10 -5.79
CA PRO A 80 -7.11 -24.39 -4.60
C PRO A 80 -6.22 -24.58 -3.36
N PRO A 81 -6.69 -24.21 -2.16
CA PRO A 81 -6.04 -24.59 -0.91
C PRO A 81 -6.24 -26.08 -0.61
N TYR A 82 -5.28 -26.68 0.08
CA TYR A 82 -5.52 -27.94 0.78
C TYR A 82 -6.17 -27.66 2.14
N ILE A 83 -7.37 -28.19 2.37
CA ILE A 83 -8.15 -27.92 3.58
C ILE A 83 -8.26 -29.20 4.40
N LYS A 84 -7.92 -29.11 5.69
CA LYS A 84 -8.12 -30.18 6.66
C LYS A 84 -8.78 -29.61 7.90
N GLN A 85 -10.01 -30.05 8.19
CA GLN A 85 -10.88 -29.44 9.20
C GLN A 85 -11.03 -27.94 8.92
N ASP A 86 -10.58 -27.08 9.83
CA ASP A 86 -10.68 -25.63 9.72
C ASP A 86 -9.37 -24.95 9.28
N LEU A 87 -8.30 -25.73 9.05
CA LEU A 87 -7.00 -25.20 8.64
C LEU A 87 -6.78 -25.38 7.15
N ALA A 88 -6.53 -24.27 6.45
CA ALA A 88 -6.16 -24.27 5.04
C ALA A 88 -4.66 -24.04 4.85
N PHE A 89 -4.07 -24.79 3.91
CA PHE A 89 -2.75 -24.54 3.34
C PHE A 89 -2.94 -23.97 1.93
N LEU A 90 -2.62 -22.69 1.77
CA LEU A 90 -2.83 -21.96 0.52
C LEU A 90 -1.52 -21.76 -0.24
N PRO A 91 -1.46 -22.08 -1.54
CA PRO A 91 -0.35 -21.68 -2.40
C PRO A 91 -0.22 -20.15 -2.50
N ILE A 92 1.01 -19.64 -2.37
CA ILE A 92 1.31 -18.20 -2.33
C ILE A 92 0.80 -17.42 -3.55
N GLU A 93 0.70 -18.08 -4.71
CA GLU A 93 0.22 -17.53 -5.98
C GLU A 93 -1.29 -17.23 -5.99
N ALA A 94 -2.07 -18.01 -5.23
CA ALA A 94 -3.52 -17.82 -5.09
C ALA A 94 -3.89 -16.75 -4.05
N THR A 95 -2.93 -16.28 -3.26
CA THR A 95 -3.18 -15.27 -2.22
C THR A 95 -3.54 -13.92 -2.87
N ARG A 96 -4.59 -13.28 -2.36
CA ARG A 96 -5.03 -11.93 -2.78
C ARG A 96 -4.90 -10.90 -1.68
N TYR A 97 -5.16 -11.27 -0.44
CA TYR A 97 -4.91 -10.44 0.74
C TYR A 97 -4.57 -11.32 1.94
N ILE A 98 -3.82 -10.78 2.90
CA ILE A 98 -3.55 -11.41 4.19
C ILE A 98 -3.94 -10.45 5.29
N PHE A 99 -4.62 -10.94 6.32
CA PHE A 99 -5.09 -10.13 7.43
C PHE A 99 -4.49 -10.59 8.75
N GLU A 100 -4.11 -9.61 9.57
CA GLU A 100 -3.91 -9.75 11.00
C GLU A 100 -4.86 -8.76 11.71
N VAL A 101 -5.67 -9.28 12.63
CA VAL A 101 -6.74 -8.57 13.34
C VAL A 101 -6.37 -8.44 14.81
N LYS A 102 -6.46 -7.22 15.34
CA LYS A 102 -6.19 -6.93 16.75
C LYS A 102 -7.36 -6.23 17.40
N SER A 103 -7.76 -6.69 18.59
CA SER A 103 -8.74 -5.97 19.41
C SER A 103 -8.23 -4.57 19.75
N THR A 104 -6.98 -4.47 20.21
CA THR A 104 -6.30 -3.21 20.50
C THR A 104 -4.88 -3.28 19.98
N ILE A 105 -4.51 -2.37 19.08
CA ILE A 105 -3.12 -2.27 18.64
C ILE A 105 -2.28 -1.61 19.72
N ASN A 106 -1.10 -2.19 19.96
CA ASN A 106 -0.03 -1.62 20.77
C ASN A 106 1.33 -1.84 20.08
N ALA A 107 2.40 -1.30 20.65
CA ALA A 107 3.75 -1.44 20.08
C ALA A 107 4.22 -2.89 19.90
N GLY A 108 3.81 -3.80 20.79
CA GLY A 108 4.11 -5.22 20.72
C GLY A 108 3.42 -5.90 19.54
N GLU A 109 2.10 -5.67 19.40
CA GLU A 109 1.30 -6.21 18.30
C GLU A 109 1.75 -5.69 16.93
N LEU A 110 2.14 -4.42 16.86
CA LEU A 110 2.65 -3.84 15.62
C LEU A 110 3.97 -4.50 15.21
N LYS A 111 4.92 -4.63 16.15
CA LYS A 111 6.21 -5.30 15.90
C LYS A 111 6.05 -6.78 15.54
N SER A 112 5.13 -7.50 16.20
CA SER A 112 4.88 -8.92 15.90
C SER A 112 4.28 -9.08 14.51
N THR A 113 3.34 -8.22 14.13
CA THR A 113 2.71 -8.21 12.79
C THR A 113 3.74 -7.90 11.70
N ILE A 114 4.61 -6.91 11.90
CA ILE A 114 5.72 -6.61 10.98
C ILE A 114 6.59 -7.85 10.73
N LYS A 115 6.95 -8.60 11.78
CA LYS A 115 7.74 -9.82 11.66
C LYS A 115 7.01 -10.92 10.88
N LYS A 116 5.72 -11.14 11.18
CA LYS A 116 4.88 -12.12 10.44
C LYS A 116 4.84 -11.79 8.95
N PHE A 117 4.56 -10.53 8.61
CA PHE A 117 4.49 -10.12 7.20
C PHE A 117 5.86 -10.05 6.53
N ALA A 118 6.94 -9.73 7.25
CA ALA A 118 8.29 -9.85 6.72
C ALA A 118 8.61 -11.29 6.29
N LYS A 119 8.22 -12.29 7.09
CA LYS A 119 8.35 -13.72 6.71
C LYS A 119 7.61 -14.01 5.40
N TYR A 120 6.34 -13.61 5.31
CA TYR A 120 5.54 -13.78 4.08
C TYR A 120 6.20 -13.13 2.85
N ARG A 121 6.70 -11.90 2.99
CA ARG A 121 7.40 -11.21 1.89
C ARG A 121 8.68 -11.93 1.48
N ASN A 122 9.47 -12.42 2.44
CA ASN A 122 10.70 -13.15 2.17
C ASN A 122 10.47 -14.47 1.41
N MET A 123 9.30 -15.09 1.62
CA MET A 123 8.85 -16.27 0.86
C MET A 123 8.44 -15.95 -0.59
N GLY A 124 8.47 -14.68 -1.02
CA GLY A 124 8.04 -14.23 -2.34
C GLY A 124 6.61 -13.68 -2.39
N GLY A 125 5.99 -13.46 -1.23
CA GLY A 125 4.62 -12.96 -1.11
C GLY A 125 4.41 -11.56 -1.67
N LYS A 126 3.44 -11.40 -2.57
CA LYS A 126 3.15 -10.13 -3.25
C LYS A 126 1.81 -9.51 -2.86
N ALA A 127 0.87 -10.30 -2.34
CA ALA A 127 -0.44 -9.80 -1.94
C ALA A 127 -0.34 -8.66 -0.90
N PRO A 128 -1.30 -7.72 -0.88
CA PRO A 128 -1.42 -6.76 0.20
C PRO A 128 -1.51 -7.46 1.57
N THR A 129 -0.77 -6.92 2.53
CA THR A 129 -0.73 -7.35 3.92
C THR A 129 -1.46 -6.32 4.77
N VAL A 130 -2.54 -6.75 5.41
CA VAL A 130 -3.50 -5.90 6.13
C VAL A 130 -3.34 -6.10 7.62
N MET A 131 -3.05 -5.02 8.34
CA MET A 131 -3.25 -4.97 9.79
C MET A 131 -4.54 -4.21 10.07
N PHE A 132 -5.53 -4.89 10.64
CA PHE A 132 -6.76 -4.28 11.13
C PHE A 132 -6.76 -4.26 12.65
N SER A 133 -7.15 -3.14 13.26
CA SER A 133 -7.41 -3.10 14.69
C SER A 133 -8.68 -2.35 15.05
N PHE A 134 -9.43 -2.88 16.02
CA PHE A 134 -10.68 -2.26 16.46
C PHE A 134 -10.46 -1.02 17.34
N SER A 135 -9.32 -0.95 18.03
CA SER A 135 -8.96 0.16 18.93
C SER A 135 -7.46 0.32 19.01
N SER A 136 -7.01 1.38 19.67
CA SER A 136 -5.60 1.75 19.82
C SER A 136 -5.32 2.09 21.28
N ASP A 137 -4.13 1.71 21.78
CA ASP A 137 -3.64 2.07 23.11
C ASP A 137 -3.11 3.51 23.21
N ILE A 138 -2.95 4.20 22.08
CA ILE A 138 -2.56 5.62 22.04
C ILE A 138 -3.63 6.49 21.39
N ASP A 139 -3.66 7.77 21.76
CA ASP A 139 -4.45 8.81 21.08
C ASP A 139 -3.71 9.39 19.86
N GLY A 140 -2.39 9.21 19.80
CA GLY A 140 -1.53 9.74 18.73
C GLY A 140 -1.70 9.07 17.36
N ASN A 141 -0.89 9.47 16.38
CA ASN A 141 -0.99 8.96 15.01
C ASN A 141 -0.36 7.56 14.86
N GLU A 142 -1.17 6.57 14.48
CA GLU A 142 -0.73 5.18 14.30
C GLU A 142 0.24 4.99 13.13
N LEU A 143 0.05 5.74 12.04
CA LEU A 143 0.95 5.66 10.89
C LEU A 143 2.35 6.20 11.25
N GLU A 144 2.44 7.24 12.07
CA GLU A 144 3.71 7.72 12.62
C GLU A 144 4.35 6.66 13.55
N ARG A 145 3.53 6.00 14.39
CA ARG A 145 4.02 4.89 15.20
C ARG A 145 4.56 3.74 14.35
N TYR A 146 3.88 3.39 13.27
CA TYR A 146 4.33 2.37 12.34
C TYR A 146 5.66 2.73 11.67
N LYS A 147 5.82 3.98 11.22
CA LYS A 147 7.10 4.48 10.69
C LYS A 147 8.27 4.32 11.66
N LYS A 148 8.05 4.35 12.98
CA LYS A 148 9.11 4.15 13.99
C LYS A 148 9.59 2.69 14.07
N TYR A 149 8.80 1.72 13.61
CA TYR A 149 9.08 0.29 13.78
C TYR A 149 9.37 -0.46 12.48
N ASP A 150 9.10 0.14 11.32
CA ASP A 150 9.45 -0.43 10.02
C ASP A 150 10.47 0.45 9.32
N ASP A 151 11.69 -0.05 9.20
CA ASP A 151 12.81 0.61 8.53
C ASP A 151 12.57 0.78 7.02
N GLN A 152 11.69 -0.03 6.43
CA GLN A 152 11.30 0.04 5.03
C GLN A 152 9.98 0.77 4.81
N PHE A 153 9.47 1.49 5.81
CA PHE A 153 8.18 2.20 5.76
C PHE A 153 7.95 3.06 4.51
N LEU A 154 9.01 3.72 4.00
CA LEU A 154 8.95 4.61 2.82
C LEU A 154 9.28 3.92 1.48
N HIS A 155 9.58 2.62 1.49
CA HIS A 155 10.14 1.95 0.30
C HIS A 155 9.44 0.62 0.01
N ALA A 156 9.35 -0.24 1.03
CA ALA A 156 8.81 -1.58 0.94
C ALA A 156 8.20 -2.03 2.29
N PRO A 157 7.15 -1.33 2.76
CA PRO A 157 6.58 -1.58 4.08
C PRO A 157 6.03 -3.01 4.21
N LYS A 158 6.17 -3.60 5.41
CA LYS A 158 5.69 -4.96 5.70
C LYS A 158 4.19 -5.04 5.86
N ILE A 159 3.57 -4.00 6.41
CA ILE A 159 2.12 -3.79 6.40
C ILE A 159 1.85 -2.83 5.26
N THR A 160 1.12 -3.25 4.23
CA THR A 160 0.79 -2.38 3.09
C THR A 160 -0.61 -1.77 3.21
N VAL A 161 -1.45 -2.30 4.10
CA VAL A 161 -2.75 -1.73 4.43
C VAL A 161 -2.88 -1.72 5.94
N PHE A 162 -3.15 -0.57 6.52
CA PHE A 162 -3.20 -0.37 7.95
C PHE A 162 -4.48 0.36 8.33
N CYS A 163 -5.39 -0.32 9.01
CA CYS A 163 -6.70 0.20 9.36
C CYS A 163 -6.93 0.11 10.87
N ILE A 164 -7.26 1.25 11.47
CA ILE A 164 -7.68 1.34 12.86
C ILE A 164 -9.10 1.88 12.87
N SER A 165 -10.03 1.03 13.29
CA SER A 165 -11.47 1.30 13.29
C SER A 165 -11.77 2.65 13.94
N GLY A 166 -12.52 3.50 13.23
CA GLY A 166 -12.87 4.86 13.63
C GLY A 166 -11.73 5.87 13.78
N LYS A 167 -10.47 5.49 13.49
CA LYS A 167 -9.28 6.36 13.66
C LYS A 167 -8.56 6.66 12.35
N GLY A 168 -8.40 5.66 11.48
CA GLY A 168 -7.80 5.91 10.17
C GLY A 168 -7.56 4.65 9.35
N TYR A 169 -7.69 4.80 8.04
CA TYR A 169 -7.39 3.79 7.04
C TYR A 169 -6.25 4.30 6.18
N TYR A 170 -5.15 3.55 6.11
CA TYR A 170 -3.95 3.90 5.35
C TYR A 170 -3.58 2.76 4.43
N PHE A 171 -3.15 3.06 3.22
CA PHE A 171 -2.65 2.06 2.29
C PHE A 171 -1.43 2.57 1.54
N TRP A 172 -0.53 1.64 1.26
CA TRP A 172 0.66 1.84 0.48
C TRP A 172 0.34 1.72 -0.99
N ASN A 173 0.69 2.75 -1.76
CA ASN A 173 0.55 2.77 -3.20
C ASN A 173 1.90 3.01 -3.88
N THR A 174 2.09 2.42 -5.06
CA THR A 174 3.26 2.69 -5.90
C THR A 174 2.80 2.91 -7.33
N SER A 175 3.10 4.09 -7.87
CA SER A 175 2.82 4.42 -9.27
C SER A 175 4.12 4.49 -10.07
N LYS A 176 4.12 3.96 -11.29
CA LYS A 176 5.25 4.08 -12.22
C LYS A 176 4.99 5.23 -13.19
N LYS A 177 5.99 6.07 -13.40
CA LYS A 177 5.97 7.14 -14.41
C LYS A 177 7.20 7.05 -15.31
N TYR A 178 7.10 7.61 -16.51
CA TYR A 178 8.25 7.79 -17.38
C TYR A 178 8.77 9.21 -17.27
N LEU A 179 10.09 9.36 -17.33
CA LEU A 179 10.75 10.64 -17.19
C LEU A 179 10.26 11.61 -18.29
N LYS A 180 10.12 11.14 -19.53
CA LYS A 180 9.60 11.92 -20.66
C LYS A 180 8.23 12.60 -20.42
N ASP A 181 7.42 12.08 -19.50
CA ASP A 181 6.05 12.57 -19.26
C ASP A 181 6.01 13.67 -18.19
N VAL A 182 7.08 13.86 -17.43
CA VAL A 182 7.12 14.74 -16.24
C VAL A 182 8.13 15.87 -16.39
N ILE A 183 8.99 15.78 -17.41
CA ILE A 183 10.19 16.60 -17.51
C ILE A 183 10.08 17.68 -18.59
N ASP A 184 10.67 18.85 -18.31
CA ASP A 184 10.96 19.83 -19.36
C ASP A 184 12.20 19.38 -20.14
N LYS A 185 11.94 18.96 -21.37
CA LYS A 185 12.91 18.53 -22.38
C LYS A 185 14.10 19.49 -22.49
N LYS A 186 13.86 20.81 -22.53
CA LYS A 186 14.93 21.81 -22.71
C LYS A 186 15.86 21.85 -21.51
N LYS A 187 15.29 21.89 -20.30
CA LYS A 187 16.04 21.87 -19.04
C LYS A 187 16.87 20.60 -18.88
N PHE A 188 16.33 19.46 -19.31
CA PHE A 188 17.05 18.19 -19.31
C PHE A 188 18.31 18.21 -20.16
N PHE A 189 18.26 18.85 -21.34
CA PHE A 189 19.45 18.99 -22.16
C PHE A 189 20.50 19.88 -21.52
N GLU A 190 20.09 21.02 -20.98
CA GLU A 190 21.01 21.92 -20.26
C GLU A 190 21.73 21.17 -19.14
N ASP A 191 21.01 20.40 -18.30
CA ASP A 191 21.62 19.59 -17.23
C ASP A 191 22.59 18.50 -17.74
N LEU A 192 22.30 17.90 -18.90
CA LEU A 192 23.16 16.88 -19.53
C LEU A 192 24.46 17.46 -20.08
N GLU A 193 24.45 18.64 -20.69
CA GLU A 193 25.64 19.27 -21.27
C GLU A 193 26.70 19.61 -20.20
N PHE A 194 26.30 19.88 -18.96
CA PHE A 194 27.21 20.10 -17.84
C PHE A 194 27.84 18.81 -17.29
N SER A 195 27.34 17.64 -17.65
CA SER A 195 27.87 16.33 -17.25
C SER A 195 29.02 15.91 -18.18
N LYS A 196 30.26 16.31 -17.83
CA LYS A 196 31.48 16.09 -18.61
C LYS A 196 31.85 14.61 -18.88
N ASP A 197 31.23 13.66 -18.18
CA ASP A 197 31.60 12.22 -18.20
C ASP A 197 30.68 11.35 -19.06
N LEU A 198 29.65 11.92 -19.68
CA LEU A 198 28.70 11.17 -20.49
C LEU A 198 29.17 11.00 -21.94
N LYS A 199 29.19 9.75 -22.43
CA LYS A 199 29.29 9.45 -23.88
C LYS A 199 27.95 9.75 -24.56
N ILE A 200 27.61 11.02 -24.74
CA ILE A 200 26.40 11.41 -25.47
C ILE A 200 26.72 11.49 -26.97
N ASN A 201 26.05 10.70 -27.79
CA ASN A 201 26.18 10.77 -29.25
C ASN A 201 25.21 11.84 -29.78
N ILE A 202 25.56 13.11 -29.57
CA ILE A 202 24.75 14.26 -30.01
C ILE A 202 25.21 14.66 -31.41
N ARG A 203 24.35 14.49 -32.42
CA ARG A 203 24.67 14.94 -33.79
C ARG A 203 24.21 16.37 -34.09
N ASP A 204 23.18 16.88 -33.43
CA ASP A 204 22.71 18.26 -33.60
C ASP A 204 21.87 18.69 -32.38
N VAL A 205 22.27 19.77 -31.69
CA VAL A 205 21.56 20.31 -30.50
C VAL A 205 20.27 21.04 -30.91
N GLU A 206 20.26 21.70 -32.07
CA GLU A 206 19.10 22.50 -32.53
C GLU A 206 17.98 21.67 -33.18
N ASN A 207 18.25 20.43 -33.61
CA ASN A 207 17.29 19.51 -34.22
C ASN A 207 17.13 18.19 -33.44
N PHE A 208 17.45 18.21 -32.15
CA PHE A 208 17.56 16.97 -31.38
C PHE A 208 16.20 16.29 -31.19
N ASN A 209 16.06 15.08 -31.73
CA ASN A 209 14.91 14.23 -31.46
C ASN A 209 15.12 13.45 -30.14
N PHE A 210 14.49 13.91 -29.06
CA PHE A 210 14.52 13.27 -27.73
C PHE A 210 14.17 11.78 -27.74
N GLU A 211 13.35 11.33 -28.70
CA GLU A 211 12.98 9.92 -28.86
C GLU A 211 14.18 9.03 -29.25
N LYS A 212 15.25 9.63 -29.79
CA LYS A 212 16.49 8.92 -30.17
C LYS A 212 17.60 9.04 -29.13
N LEU A 213 17.41 9.81 -28.05
CA LEU A 213 18.42 9.92 -27.01
C LEU A 213 18.56 8.58 -26.29
N THR A 214 19.78 8.10 -26.17
CA THR A 214 20.12 6.94 -25.34
C THR A 214 21.12 7.34 -24.28
N ILE A 215 20.87 6.94 -23.03
CA ILE A 215 21.79 7.11 -21.91
C ILE A 215 22.16 5.73 -21.41
N ASN A 216 23.45 5.39 -21.44
CA ASN A 216 23.95 4.04 -21.15
C ASN A 216 23.17 2.93 -21.89
N ASN A 217 22.93 3.13 -23.18
CA ASN A 217 22.16 2.23 -24.07
C ASN A 217 20.66 2.10 -23.73
N ILE A 218 20.12 2.88 -22.79
CA ILE A 218 18.69 2.94 -22.48
C ILE A 218 18.09 4.15 -23.20
N LYS A 219 16.99 3.98 -23.92
CA LYS A 219 16.30 5.11 -24.55
C LYS A 219 15.75 6.03 -23.46
N PHE A 220 15.90 7.33 -23.65
CA PHE A 220 15.35 8.33 -22.74
C PHE A 220 13.83 8.14 -22.53
N SER A 221 13.10 7.72 -23.56
CA SER A 221 11.67 7.40 -23.50
C SER A 221 11.31 6.29 -22.52
N ASP A 222 12.28 5.43 -22.20
CA ASP A 222 12.12 4.22 -21.39
C ASP A 222 12.60 4.44 -19.95
N ILE A 223 13.28 5.56 -19.69
CA ILE A 223 13.69 5.94 -18.35
C ILE A 223 12.43 6.17 -17.52
N SER A 224 12.32 5.41 -16.44
CA SER A 224 11.16 5.43 -15.56
C SER A 224 11.58 5.54 -14.10
N PHE A 225 10.61 5.90 -13.29
CA PHE A 225 10.75 5.97 -11.85
C PHE A 225 9.43 5.58 -11.20
N LYS A 226 9.48 5.25 -9.92
CA LYS A 226 8.31 4.96 -9.10
C LYS A 226 8.12 6.06 -8.07
N ILE A 227 6.86 6.34 -7.78
CA ILE A 227 6.45 7.19 -6.66
C ILE A 227 5.74 6.28 -5.66
N HIS A 228 6.35 6.18 -4.51
CA HIS A 228 5.92 5.41 -3.36
C HIS A 228 5.18 6.32 -2.38
N GLN A 229 3.98 5.93 -1.97
CA GLN A 229 3.10 6.81 -1.18
C GLN A 229 2.34 6.04 -0.11
N TRP A 230 2.24 6.66 1.06
CA TRP A 230 1.18 6.34 2.02
C TRP A 230 0.02 7.28 1.76
N ILE A 231 -1.15 6.72 1.43
CA ILE A 231 -2.39 7.45 1.25
C ILE A 231 -3.32 7.03 2.38
N GLY A 232 -4.11 7.95 2.93
CA GLY A 232 -5.02 7.60 4.00
C GLY A 232 -6.27 8.46 4.09
N VAL A 233 -7.27 7.87 4.72
CA VAL A 233 -8.53 8.49 5.11
C VAL A 233 -8.59 8.49 6.63
N VAL A 234 -8.77 9.68 7.20
CA VAL A 234 -8.94 9.89 8.63
C VAL A 234 -10.25 10.63 8.81
N GLY A 235 -11.11 10.13 9.68
CA GLY A 235 -12.37 10.79 9.98
C GLY A 235 -13.08 10.07 11.12
N PRO A 236 -13.90 10.81 11.91
CA PRO A 236 -14.89 10.18 12.76
C PRO A 236 -15.88 9.42 11.85
N THR A 237 -16.69 8.52 12.43
CA THR A 237 -17.73 7.70 11.76
C THR A 237 -17.23 6.42 11.07
N ASN A 238 -18.11 5.78 10.28
CA ASN A 238 -17.88 4.52 9.57
C ASN A 238 -17.09 4.70 8.26
N GLN A 239 -16.76 5.93 7.89
CA GLN A 239 -16.02 6.25 6.66
C GLN A 239 -14.67 5.53 6.57
N VAL A 240 -14.00 5.31 7.70
CA VAL A 240 -12.72 4.57 7.76
C VAL A 240 -12.90 3.15 7.26
N GLU A 241 -13.89 2.43 7.78
CA GLU A 241 -14.16 1.04 7.40
C GLU A 241 -14.75 0.96 5.99
N LEU A 242 -15.65 1.87 5.61
CA LEU A 242 -16.14 1.94 4.23
C LEU A 242 -14.99 2.15 3.23
N SER A 243 -14.00 2.98 3.58
CA SER A 243 -12.82 3.21 2.74
C SER A 243 -11.94 1.97 2.62
N LEU A 244 -11.79 1.21 3.71
CA LEU A 244 -11.12 -0.10 3.67
C LEU A 244 -11.86 -1.08 2.74
N LEU A 245 -13.18 -1.22 2.90
CA LEU A 245 -14.01 -2.12 2.10
C LEU A 245 -13.97 -1.75 0.60
N SER A 246 -14.09 -0.46 0.31
CA SER A 246 -13.92 0.10 -1.04
C SER A 246 -12.55 -0.20 -1.61
N GLY A 247 -11.47 0.01 -0.84
CA GLY A 247 -10.10 -0.29 -1.25
C GLY A 247 -9.85 -1.77 -1.55
N ILE A 248 -10.40 -2.67 -0.73
CA ILE A 248 -10.33 -4.12 -0.96
C ILE A 248 -11.07 -4.47 -2.26
N SER A 249 -12.31 -4.00 -2.42
CA SER A 249 -13.12 -4.29 -3.62
C SER A 249 -12.45 -3.78 -4.89
N ASN A 250 -11.97 -2.52 -4.90
CA ASN A 250 -11.28 -1.93 -6.05
C ASN A 250 -10.03 -2.72 -6.44
N THR A 251 -9.24 -3.17 -5.46
CA THR A 251 -8.02 -3.95 -5.73
C THR A 251 -8.34 -5.33 -6.31
N LEU A 252 -9.36 -6.00 -5.76
CA LEU A 252 -9.80 -7.31 -6.24
C LEU A 252 -10.42 -7.22 -7.64
N CYS A 253 -11.16 -6.15 -7.93
CA CYS A 253 -11.82 -5.94 -9.22
C CYS A 253 -10.93 -5.29 -10.28
N ARG A 254 -9.80 -4.67 -9.89
CA ARG A 254 -8.90 -3.87 -10.74
C ARG A 254 -9.58 -2.67 -11.42
N GLU A 255 -10.59 -2.12 -10.77
CA GLU A 255 -11.46 -1.06 -11.29
C GLU A 255 -11.91 -0.17 -10.12
N SER A 256 -12.38 1.04 -10.42
CA SER A 256 -12.89 1.96 -9.40
C SER A 256 -14.39 1.75 -9.18
N PHE A 257 -14.75 0.86 -8.26
CA PHE A 257 -16.15 0.54 -7.94
C PHE A 257 -16.64 1.18 -6.62
N GLY A 258 -15.78 1.84 -5.84
CA GLY A 258 -16.09 2.37 -4.51
C GLY A 258 -17.23 3.39 -4.36
N SER A 259 -17.72 4.00 -5.45
CA SER A 259 -18.73 5.06 -5.41
C SER A 259 -20.11 4.60 -4.93
N TYR A 260 -20.39 3.29 -4.87
CA TYR A 260 -21.64 2.78 -4.27
C TYR A 260 -21.58 2.64 -2.74
N LEU A 261 -20.37 2.68 -2.15
CA LEU A 261 -20.15 2.65 -0.70
C LEU A 261 -19.88 4.05 -0.15
N LEU A 262 -19.08 4.82 -0.87
CA LEU A 262 -18.61 6.16 -0.48
C LEU A 262 -19.34 7.21 -1.32
N GLU A 263 -19.88 8.25 -0.67
CA GLU A 263 -20.29 9.46 -1.39
C GLU A 263 -19.04 10.28 -1.70
N GLU A 264 -18.86 10.69 -2.97
CA GLU A 264 -17.61 11.33 -3.46
C GLU A 264 -17.28 12.64 -2.72
N GLU A 265 -18.28 13.35 -2.21
CA GLU A 265 -18.10 14.59 -1.46
C GLU A 265 -17.61 14.37 -0.01
N GLU A 266 -17.71 13.14 0.52
CA GLU A 266 -17.44 12.86 1.94
C GLU A 266 -16.03 12.36 2.24
N VAL A 267 -15.30 11.83 1.25
CA VAL A 267 -13.98 11.21 1.48
C VAL A 267 -12.93 11.81 0.58
N SER A 268 -12.05 12.63 1.17
CA SER A 268 -10.85 13.15 0.51
C SER A 268 -9.59 12.47 1.07
N PRO A 269 -9.06 11.42 0.41
CA PRO A 269 -7.81 10.80 0.83
C PRO A 269 -6.65 11.81 0.83
N LYS A 270 -5.81 11.74 1.85
CA LYS A 270 -4.60 12.57 1.97
C LYS A 270 -3.36 11.73 1.74
N ILE A 271 -2.33 12.33 1.17
CA ILE A 271 -1.00 11.72 1.06
C ILE A 271 -0.24 12.00 2.37
N TYR A 272 0.23 10.96 3.05
CA TYR A 272 0.99 11.07 4.31
C TYR A 272 2.49 10.87 4.11
N SER A 273 2.89 10.21 3.03
CA SER A 273 4.30 10.10 2.67
C SER A 273 4.50 10.04 1.16
N ILE A 274 5.70 10.43 0.74
CA ILE A 274 6.16 10.35 -0.64
C ILE A 274 7.62 9.91 -0.63
N CYS A 275 8.01 9.05 -1.56
CA CYS A 275 9.39 8.71 -1.86
C CYS A 275 9.51 8.37 -3.35
N TYR A 276 10.59 8.81 -4.00
CA TYR A 276 10.87 8.53 -5.40
C TYR A 276 11.94 7.45 -5.49
N GLU A 277 11.72 6.45 -6.34
CA GLU A 277 12.69 5.40 -6.66
C GLU A 277 12.97 5.47 -8.16
N ASP A 278 14.22 5.70 -8.56
CA ASP A 278 14.57 5.61 -9.98
C ASP A 278 14.60 4.16 -10.49
N MET A 279 14.69 3.95 -11.80
CA MET A 279 14.73 2.59 -12.37
C MET A 279 15.97 1.77 -11.96
N TRP A 280 16.97 2.40 -11.36
CA TRP A 280 18.20 1.75 -10.86
C TRP A 280 18.14 1.46 -9.35
N GLY A 281 17.01 1.75 -8.69
CA GLY A 281 16.80 1.47 -7.27
C GLY A 281 17.35 2.54 -6.33
N ASN A 282 17.69 3.74 -6.82
CA ASN A 282 18.09 4.84 -5.95
C ASN A 282 16.85 5.59 -5.44
N PHE A 283 16.79 5.79 -4.11
CA PHE A 283 15.72 6.55 -3.48
C PHE A 283 16.06 8.03 -3.33
N SER A 284 15.07 8.91 -3.50
CA SER A 284 15.19 10.35 -3.35
C SER A 284 13.85 11.02 -3.00
N CYS A 285 13.88 12.33 -2.70
CA CYS A 285 12.68 13.14 -2.44
C CYS A 285 11.70 12.52 -1.41
N SER A 286 12.23 12.02 -0.30
CA SER A 286 11.45 11.36 0.74
C SER A 286 10.88 12.36 1.76
N LYS A 287 9.58 12.27 2.05
CA LYS A 287 8.91 13.07 3.10
C LYS A 287 7.79 12.27 3.76
N PHE A 288 7.59 12.51 5.05
CA PHE A 288 6.45 12.01 5.82
C PHE A 288 5.85 13.18 6.62
N SER A 289 4.52 13.22 6.72
CA SER A 289 3.78 14.13 7.57
C SER A 289 2.59 13.42 8.18
N LYS A 290 2.43 13.52 9.50
CA LYS A 290 1.28 12.96 10.23
C LYS A 290 -0.03 13.69 9.93
N ASP A 291 0.05 14.91 9.41
CA ASP A 291 -1.11 15.78 9.11
C ASP A 291 -1.48 15.77 7.61
N GLY A 292 -0.73 14.98 6.83
CA GLY A 292 -0.79 14.97 5.37
C GLY A 292 0.24 15.91 4.73
N ILE A 293 0.43 15.73 3.42
CA ILE A 293 1.35 16.49 2.59
C ILE A 293 0.51 17.23 1.56
N ASP A 294 0.52 18.56 1.65
CA ASP A 294 0.05 19.44 0.58
C ASP A 294 1.21 19.66 -0.40
N PHE A 295 1.26 18.83 -1.44
CA PHE A 295 2.33 18.84 -2.43
C PHE A 295 1.80 18.31 -3.76
N ASN A 296 2.04 19.06 -4.83
CA ASN A 296 1.83 18.55 -6.16
C ASN A 296 2.94 17.54 -6.49
N ILE A 297 2.58 16.26 -6.61
CA ILE A 297 3.55 15.19 -6.86
C ILE A 297 4.35 15.43 -8.15
N ASN A 298 3.81 16.17 -9.12
CA ASN A 298 4.53 16.45 -10.36
C ASN A 298 5.51 17.62 -10.24
N ASP A 299 5.46 18.36 -9.12
CA ASP A 299 6.24 19.59 -8.93
C ASP A 299 7.56 19.33 -8.20
N VAL A 300 8.36 18.41 -8.74
CA VAL A 300 9.71 18.09 -8.27
C VAL A 300 10.75 18.64 -9.24
N SER A 301 11.93 18.96 -8.71
CA SER A 301 13.14 19.09 -9.52
C SER A 301 13.86 17.74 -9.56
N TYR A 302 14.73 17.54 -10.55
CA TYR A 302 15.53 16.33 -10.65
C TYR A 302 16.98 16.70 -11.01
N SER A 303 17.89 15.77 -10.77
CA SER A 303 19.26 15.80 -11.25
C SER A 303 19.62 14.42 -11.77
N PHE A 304 20.17 14.37 -12.96
CA PHE A 304 20.62 13.14 -13.59
C PHE A 304 22.15 13.05 -13.54
N SER A 305 22.69 11.88 -13.18
CA SER A 305 24.13 11.63 -13.27
C SER A 305 24.40 10.20 -13.70
N SER A 306 25.46 10.02 -14.48
CA SER A 306 25.82 8.73 -15.04
C SER A 306 27.33 8.60 -15.19
N THR A 307 27.90 7.58 -14.55
CA THR A 307 29.29 7.13 -14.71
C THR A 307 29.31 5.75 -15.36
N GLN A 308 30.50 5.17 -15.59
CA GLN A 308 30.63 3.81 -16.13
C GLN A 308 29.93 2.76 -15.24
N ASP A 309 29.92 2.96 -13.92
CA ASP A 309 29.45 1.97 -12.95
C ASP A 309 28.08 2.30 -12.34
N LYS A 310 27.62 3.54 -12.43
CA LYS A 310 26.41 3.99 -11.74
C LYS A 310 25.63 5.01 -12.53
N THR A 311 24.33 4.79 -12.65
CA THR A 311 23.38 5.79 -13.14
C THR A 311 22.42 6.15 -12.02
N THR A 312 22.15 7.45 -11.85
CA THR A 312 21.20 7.95 -10.86
C THR A 312 20.31 9.04 -11.45
N LEU A 313 19.04 9.00 -11.06
CA LEU A 313 18.06 10.05 -11.27
C LEU A 313 17.50 10.43 -9.90
N LEU A 314 17.97 11.54 -9.37
CA LEU A 314 17.58 11.99 -8.03
C LEU A 314 16.56 13.12 -8.13
N PHE A 315 15.47 12.99 -7.39
CA PHE A 315 14.44 14.01 -7.26
C PHE A 315 14.64 14.85 -6.00
N LYS A 316 14.24 16.11 -6.05
CA LYS A 316 14.23 17.04 -4.92
C LYS A 316 12.95 17.86 -4.95
N PHE A 317 12.36 18.12 -3.79
CA PHE A 317 11.30 19.11 -3.66
C PHE A 317 11.80 20.44 -4.22
N LYS A 318 11.02 21.08 -5.10
CA LYS A 318 11.30 22.48 -5.41
C LYS A 318 11.18 23.25 -4.10
N SER A 319 12.21 24.02 -3.75
CA SER A 319 12.08 24.96 -2.64
C SER A 319 10.86 25.83 -2.90
N CYS A 320 9.92 25.91 -1.95
CA CYS A 320 9.01 27.04 -1.94
C CYS A 320 9.90 28.27 -2.00
N THR A 321 9.88 29.01 -3.10
CA THR A 321 10.29 30.40 -3.08
C THR A 321 9.26 31.06 -2.16
N ASP A 322 9.66 31.30 -0.91
CA ASP A 322 8.91 32.13 0.02
C ASP A 322 8.63 33.51 -0.60
#